data_AF-A0A166CW66-F1
#
_entry.id   AF-A0A166CW66-F1
#
_cell.length_a   1.000
_cell.length_b   1.000
_cell.length_c   1.000
_cell.angle_alpha   90.00
_cell.angle_beta   90.00
_cell.angle_gamma   90.00
#
_symmetry.space_group_name_H-M   'P 1'
#
loop_
_entity.id
_entity.type
_entity.pdbx_description
1 polymer ?
#
loop_
_entity_poly.entity_id
_entity_poly.type
_entity_poly.pdbx_seq_one_letter_code
_entity_poly.pdbx_strand_id
1 'polypeptide(L)'
;MDNSAIKSLSTNLTKDSNSDLDKATTIYNWVQNNIDYSFYFNTENGAAKTLSSKSGNCVDQSHLLIALFRASDLPARYVNGQATFTSGGTIGHTWAEVYVDGEWVIVDTTSNYNKLGSVTNWNNPKIYDTHAEITF
;
A
#
# COMPACT_ATOMS: atom_id res chain seq x y z
N MET A 1 16.50 8.77 -4.28
CA MET A 1 16.79 7.37 -3.87
C MET A 1 16.20 6.43 -4.90
N ASP A 2 16.82 5.29 -5.10
CA ASP A 2 16.88 4.59 -6.39
C ASP A 2 15.54 3.94 -6.81
N ASN A 3 14.74 4.66 -7.59
CA ASN A 3 13.51 4.15 -8.22
C ASN A 3 13.77 2.93 -9.11
N SER A 4 15.03 2.64 -9.48
CA SER A 4 15.38 1.47 -10.29
C SER A 4 15.02 0.15 -9.59
N ALA A 5 15.26 0.01 -8.29
CA ALA A 5 14.95 -1.21 -7.55
C ALA A 5 13.44 -1.49 -7.50
N ILE A 6 12.63 -0.45 -7.27
CA ILE A 6 11.17 -0.54 -7.28
C ILE A 6 10.67 -0.90 -8.68
N LYS A 7 11.20 -0.25 -9.72
CA LYS A 7 10.84 -0.56 -11.11
C LYS A 7 11.19 -1.99 -11.49
N SER A 8 12.41 -2.44 -11.19
CA SER A 8 12.85 -3.81 -11.46
C SER A 8 12.01 -4.84 -10.72
N LEU A 9 11.70 -4.59 -9.44
CA LEU A 9 10.81 -5.45 -8.68
C LEU A 9 9.41 -5.50 -9.30
N SER A 10 8.82 -4.33 -9.58
CA SER A 10 7.52 -4.18 -10.24
C SER A 10 7.45 -5.00 -11.53
N THR A 11 8.39 -4.77 -12.46
CA THR A 11 8.48 -5.53 -13.72
C THR A 11 8.58 -7.04 -13.48
N ASN A 12 9.38 -7.48 -12.51
CA ASN A 12 9.53 -8.91 -12.22
C ASN A 12 8.26 -9.53 -11.62
N LEU A 13 7.55 -8.80 -10.76
CA LEU A 13 6.31 -9.26 -10.15
C LEU A 13 5.20 -9.40 -11.19
N THR A 14 5.10 -8.47 -12.13
CA THR A 14 3.96 -8.40 -13.05
C THR A 14 4.20 -9.02 -14.42
N LYS A 15 5.37 -9.62 -14.68
CA LYS A 15 5.75 -10.13 -16.00
C LYS A 15 4.79 -11.17 -16.59
N ASP A 16 4.11 -11.93 -15.72
CA ASP A 16 3.19 -13.01 -16.09
C ASP A 16 1.71 -12.66 -15.81
N SER A 17 1.43 -11.41 -15.42
CA SER A 17 0.06 -10.94 -15.13
C SER A 17 -0.74 -10.72 -16.42
N ASN A 18 -1.99 -11.19 -16.46
CA ASN A 18 -2.84 -11.11 -17.66
C ASN A 18 -3.88 -9.98 -17.58
N SER A 19 -3.98 -9.29 -16.46
CA SER A 19 -4.91 -8.17 -16.23
C SER A 19 -4.35 -7.17 -15.21
N ASP A 20 -4.96 -6.00 -15.13
CA ASP A 20 -4.58 -5.00 -14.12
C ASP A 20 -4.94 -5.47 -12.70
N LEU A 21 -6.02 -6.24 -12.54
CA LEU A 21 -6.34 -6.91 -11.28
C LEU A 21 -5.28 -7.96 -10.90
N ASP A 22 -4.76 -8.73 -11.86
CA ASP A 22 -3.68 -9.70 -11.60
C ASP A 22 -2.40 -9.00 -11.15
N LYS A 23 -2.04 -7.88 -11.80
CA LYS A 23 -0.89 -7.06 -11.40
C LYS A 23 -1.08 -6.55 -9.96
N ALA A 24 -2.24 -5.96 -9.68
CA ALA A 24 -2.56 -5.41 -8.38
C ALA A 24 -2.50 -6.49 -7.28
N THR A 25 -3.07 -7.65 -7.56
CA THR A 25 -3.09 -8.81 -6.65
C THR A 25 -1.68 -9.33 -6.38
N THR A 26 -0.85 -9.49 -7.41
CA THR A 26 0.52 -9.96 -7.26
C THR A 26 1.38 -8.99 -6.45
N ILE A 27 1.27 -7.69 -6.71
CA ILE A 27 1.99 -6.66 -5.96
C ILE A 27 1.53 -6.64 -4.49
N TYR A 28 0.21 -6.63 -4.25
CA TYR A 28 -0.36 -6.66 -2.91
C TYR A 28 0.15 -7.85 -2.10
N ASN A 29 0.04 -9.06 -2.66
CA ASN A 29 0.47 -10.30 -2.00
C ASN A 29 1.97 -10.28 -1.72
N TRP A 30 2.78 -9.75 -2.64
CA TRP A 30 4.22 -9.65 -2.41
C TRP A 30 4.52 -8.72 -1.24
N VAL A 31 3.92 -7.53 -1.19
CA VAL A 31 4.16 -6.58 -0.08
C VAL A 31 3.69 -7.16 1.24
N GLN A 32 2.47 -7.71 1.33
CA GLN A 32 1.95 -8.32 2.56
C GLN A 32 2.85 -9.45 3.10
N ASN A 33 3.45 -10.24 2.21
CA ASN A 33 4.27 -11.38 2.60
C ASN A 33 5.75 -11.04 2.86
N ASN A 34 6.22 -9.87 2.43
CA ASN A 34 7.66 -9.52 2.47
C ASN A 34 7.98 -8.26 3.28
N ILE A 35 6.97 -7.51 3.71
CA ILE A 35 7.15 -6.25 4.45
C ILE A 35 6.44 -6.35 5.79
N ASP A 36 7.21 -6.44 6.85
CA ASP A 36 6.68 -6.50 8.20
C ASP A 36 6.11 -5.15 8.64
N TYR A 37 5.04 -5.20 9.43
CA TYR A 37 4.55 -3.99 10.09
C TYR A 37 5.49 -3.60 11.23
N SER A 38 5.82 -2.32 11.32
CA SER A 38 6.54 -1.74 12.46
C SER A 38 5.91 -0.42 12.86
N PHE A 39 5.65 -0.26 14.15
CA PHE A 39 4.97 0.91 14.67
C PHE A 39 5.95 2.05 14.94
N TYR A 40 5.75 3.19 14.28
CA TYR A 40 6.41 4.47 14.53
C TYR A 40 5.56 5.60 13.93
N PHE A 41 5.84 6.83 14.34
CA PHE A 41 5.08 8.01 13.91
C PHE A 41 5.61 8.56 12.58
N ASN A 42 4.70 9.08 11.75
CA ASN A 42 5.01 9.71 10.46
C ASN A 42 5.74 8.75 9.48
N THR A 43 6.19 9.27 8.34
CA THR A 43 7.12 8.54 7.46
C THR A 43 8.54 8.66 8.00
N GLU A 44 9.30 7.56 7.96
CA GLU A 44 10.74 7.56 8.26
C GLU A 44 11.57 6.94 7.13
N ASN A 45 10.90 6.19 6.25
CA ASN A 45 11.56 5.32 5.29
C ASN A 45 11.22 5.69 3.84
N GLY A 46 9.95 5.98 3.55
CA GLY A 46 9.46 6.05 2.17
C GLY A 46 9.65 4.73 1.42
N ALA A 47 9.18 4.66 0.17
CA ALA A 47 9.11 3.40 -0.59
C ALA A 47 10.45 2.64 -0.67
N ALA A 48 11.54 3.34 -1.00
CA ALA A 48 12.83 2.70 -1.24
C ALA A 48 13.45 2.10 0.03
N LYS A 49 13.39 2.83 1.16
CA LYS A 49 13.96 2.32 2.42
C LYS A 49 13.08 1.21 2.97
N THR A 50 11.75 1.32 2.89
CA THR A 50 10.82 0.22 3.24
C THR A 50 11.09 -1.05 2.46
N LEU A 51 11.35 -0.93 1.15
CA LEU A 51 11.73 -2.08 0.32
C LEU A 51 13.03 -2.74 0.80
N SER A 52 14.03 -1.93 1.15
CA SER A 52 15.35 -2.43 1.59
C SER A 52 15.34 -2.97 3.02
N SER A 53 14.59 -2.35 3.93
CA SER A 53 14.51 -2.73 5.35
C SER A 53 13.54 -3.89 5.60
N LYS A 54 12.66 -4.19 4.63
CA LYS A 54 11.59 -5.18 4.76
C LYS A 54 10.62 -4.88 5.90
N SER A 55 10.48 -3.60 6.25
CA SER A 55 9.60 -3.17 7.34
C SER A 55 9.12 -1.73 7.14
N GLY A 56 7.88 -1.46 7.54
CA GLY A 56 7.33 -0.11 7.60
C GLY A 56 5.99 0.00 8.31
N ASN A 57 5.62 1.21 8.72
CA ASN A 57 4.28 1.54 9.24
C ASN A 57 3.28 1.70 8.10
N CYS A 58 2.04 2.10 8.43
CA CYS A 58 0.96 2.28 7.46
C CYS A 58 1.31 3.26 6.31
N VAL A 59 1.98 4.37 6.62
CA VAL A 59 2.39 5.39 5.64
C VAL A 59 3.47 4.84 4.71
N ASP A 60 4.50 4.21 5.30
CA ASP A 60 5.65 3.71 4.56
C ASP A 60 5.34 2.46 3.71
N GLN A 61 4.44 1.59 4.18
CA GLN A 61 3.89 0.53 3.32
C GLN A 61 3.04 1.09 2.19
N SER A 62 2.22 2.14 2.45
CA SER A 62 1.45 2.82 1.40
C SER A 62 2.36 3.45 0.33
N HIS A 63 3.49 4.04 0.73
CA HIS A 63 4.50 4.53 -0.22
C HIS A 63 5.01 3.43 -1.15
N LEU A 64 5.39 2.29 -0.58
CA LEU A 64 5.91 1.17 -1.36
C LEU A 64 4.85 0.60 -2.32
N LEU A 65 3.62 0.39 -1.84
CA LEU A 65 2.49 -0.07 -2.65
C LEU A 65 2.25 0.86 -3.84
N ILE A 66 2.10 2.16 -3.58
CA ILE A 66 1.82 3.16 -4.61
C ILE A 66 2.97 3.24 -5.62
N ALA A 67 4.22 3.16 -5.16
CA ALA A 67 5.37 3.17 -6.05
C ALA A 67 5.42 1.92 -6.96
N LEU A 68 5.11 0.74 -6.42
CA LEU A 68 5.03 -0.51 -7.19
C LEU A 68 3.86 -0.49 -8.19
N PHE A 69 2.67 -0.06 -7.78
CA PHE A 69 1.52 0.06 -8.68
C PHE A 69 1.80 1.01 -9.83
N ARG A 70 2.33 2.20 -9.55
CA ARG A 70 2.67 3.17 -10.61
C ARG A 70 3.78 2.67 -11.52
N ALA A 71 4.74 1.93 -11.00
CA ALA A 71 5.77 1.27 -11.82
C ALA A 71 5.24 0.10 -12.66
N SER A 72 3.98 -0.31 -12.45
CA SER A 72 3.23 -1.30 -13.23
C SER A 72 2.11 -0.67 -14.07
N ASP A 73 2.17 0.65 -14.27
CA ASP A 73 1.18 1.45 -15.00
C ASP A 73 -0.24 1.42 -14.40
N LEU A 74 -0.36 1.12 -13.10
CA LEU A 74 -1.62 1.17 -12.36
C LEU A 74 -1.76 2.53 -11.64
N PRO A 75 -2.85 3.28 -11.87
CA PRO A 75 -3.13 4.47 -11.08
C PRO A 75 -3.33 4.09 -9.62
N ALA A 76 -2.61 4.75 -8.72
CA ALA A 76 -2.71 4.50 -7.28
C ALA A 76 -2.63 5.82 -6.52
N ARG A 77 -3.30 5.92 -5.38
CA ARG A 77 -3.38 7.13 -4.55
C ARG A 77 -3.29 6.81 -3.06
N TYR A 78 -2.90 7.81 -2.28
CA TYR A 78 -2.94 7.75 -0.83
C TYR A 78 -4.34 8.10 -0.34
N VAL A 79 -4.74 7.49 0.76
CA VAL A 79 -5.91 7.89 1.54
C VAL A 79 -5.47 8.09 2.98
N ASN A 80 -5.71 9.27 3.53
CA ASN A 80 -5.50 9.52 4.95
C ASN A 80 -6.83 9.67 5.66
N GLY A 81 -6.90 9.11 6.86
CA GLY A 81 -8.11 9.15 7.66
C GLY A 81 -7.85 8.69 9.09
N GLN A 82 -8.93 8.25 9.71
CA GLN A 82 -8.89 7.44 10.92
C GLN A 82 -9.69 6.17 10.70
N ALA A 83 -9.32 5.11 11.40
CA ALA A 83 -10.06 3.84 11.40
C ALA A 83 -10.12 3.27 12.81
N THR A 84 -11.18 2.51 13.10
CA THR A 84 -11.33 1.78 14.36
C THR A 84 -10.78 0.37 14.19
N PHE A 85 -9.64 0.09 14.82
CA PHE A 85 -8.98 -1.21 14.70
C PHE A 85 -9.67 -2.26 15.56
N THR A 86 -9.72 -3.49 15.08
CA THR A 86 -10.30 -4.62 15.83
C THR A 86 -9.48 -4.99 17.06
N SER A 87 -8.19 -4.63 17.08
CA SER A 87 -7.31 -4.67 18.26
C SER A 87 -7.63 -3.59 19.31
N GLY A 88 -8.48 -2.62 18.96
CA GLY A 88 -8.94 -1.55 19.83
C GLY A 88 -8.47 -0.15 19.41
N GLY A 89 -9.30 0.84 19.69
CA GLY A 89 -9.01 2.26 19.46
C GLY A 89 -9.37 2.77 18.06
N THR A 90 -9.63 4.06 17.98
CA THR A 90 -9.75 4.81 16.73
C THR A 90 -8.50 5.66 16.58
N ILE A 91 -7.67 5.36 15.59
CA ILE A 91 -6.38 6.03 15.38
C ILE A 91 -6.28 6.54 13.95
N GLY A 92 -5.39 7.52 13.75
CA GLY A 92 -5.01 7.98 12.41
C GLY A 92 -4.42 6.82 11.60
N HIS A 93 -4.83 6.71 10.34
CA HIS A 93 -4.40 5.65 9.45
C HIS A 93 -4.24 6.16 8.02
N THR A 94 -3.24 5.64 7.34
CA THR A 94 -2.96 5.91 5.92
C THR A 94 -2.90 4.59 5.19
N TRP A 95 -3.67 4.48 4.11
CA TRP A 95 -3.65 3.31 3.24
C TRP A 95 -3.53 3.74 1.78
N ALA A 96 -3.34 2.76 0.89
CA ALA A 96 -3.30 2.98 -0.55
C ALA A 96 -4.64 2.57 -1.19
N GLU A 97 -4.98 3.20 -2.30
CA GLU A 97 -5.99 2.70 -3.23
C GLU A 97 -5.38 2.56 -4.61
N VAL A 98 -5.81 1.54 -5.34
CA VAL A 98 -5.40 1.26 -6.73
C VAL A 98 -6.64 1.27 -7.62
N TYR A 99 -6.55 1.87 -8.80
CA TYR A 99 -7.64 1.90 -9.76
C TYR A 99 -7.53 0.71 -10.70
N VAL A 100 -8.48 -0.22 -10.60
CA VAL A 100 -8.56 -1.43 -11.43
C VAL A 100 -10.01 -1.64 -11.86
N ASP A 101 -10.22 -2.09 -13.10
CA ASP A 101 -11.54 -2.43 -13.64
C ASP A 101 -12.63 -1.36 -13.49
N GLY A 102 -12.24 -0.08 -13.45
CA GLY A 102 -13.16 1.06 -13.38
C GLY A 102 -13.48 1.55 -11.97
N GLU A 103 -12.83 1.01 -10.94
CA GLU A 103 -13.09 1.37 -9.54
C GLU A 103 -11.80 1.53 -8.71
N TRP A 104 -11.90 2.32 -7.64
CA TRP A 104 -10.85 2.43 -6.64
C TRP A 104 -10.97 1.29 -5.63
N VAL A 105 -9.96 0.42 -5.63
CA VAL A 105 -9.87 -0.74 -4.75
C VAL A 105 -8.95 -0.41 -3.58
N ILE A 106 -9.42 -0.70 -2.36
CA ILE A 106 -8.65 -0.49 -1.15
C ILE A 106 -7.46 -1.45 -1.03
N VAL A 107 -6.32 -0.92 -0.60
CA VAL A 107 -5.06 -1.66 -0.45
C VAL A 107 -4.43 -1.35 0.91
N ASP A 108 -4.44 -2.34 1.79
CA ASP A 108 -3.84 -2.23 3.13
C ASP A 108 -3.15 -3.54 3.54
N THR A 109 -1.82 -3.53 3.54
CA THR A 109 -0.97 -4.67 3.89
C THR A 109 -0.52 -4.69 5.36
N THR A 110 -1.03 -3.78 6.20
CA THR A 110 -0.62 -3.67 7.62
C THR A 110 -1.07 -4.85 8.49
N SER A 111 -1.89 -5.75 7.95
CA SER A 111 -2.28 -7.00 8.60
C SER A 111 -2.38 -8.14 7.59
N ASN A 112 -2.00 -9.34 8.02
CA ASN A 112 -2.17 -10.59 7.27
C ASN A 112 -3.64 -11.04 7.15
N TYR A 113 -4.57 -10.44 7.90
CA TYR A 113 -6.01 -10.71 7.75
C TYR A 113 -6.64 -9.96 6.57
N ASN A 114 -5.97 -8.92 6.07
CA ASN A 114 -6.46 -8.13 4.96
C ASN A 114 -6.25 -8.85 3.64
N LYS A 115 -7.07 -8.49 2.66
CA LYS A 115 -6.91 -8.85 1.26
C LYS A 115 -7.05 -7.60 0.41
N LEU A 116 -6.54 -7.65 -0.83
CA LEU A 116 -6.83 -6.61 -1.81
C LEU A 116 -8.36 -6.41 -1.91
N GLY A 117 -8.82 -5.17 -1.76
CA GLY A 117 -10.25 -4.83 -1.79
C GLY A 117 -11.06 -5.20 -0.56
N SER A 118 -10.48 -5.86 0.44
CA SER A 118 -11.20 -6.36 1.62
C SER A 118 -10.35 -6.24 2.88
N VAL A 119 -10.60 -5.19 3.64
CA VAL A 119 -9.89 -4.93 4.90
C VAL A 119 -10.73 -5.40 6.09
N THR A 120 -10.12 -6.17 6.99
CA THR A 120 -10.83 -6.82 8.11
C THR A 120 -10.24 -6.50 9.48
N ASN A 121 -9.03 -5.94 9.55
CA ASN A 121 -8.40 -5.54 10.81
C ASN A 121 -8.87 -4.17 11.34
N TRP A 122 -9.66 -3.42 10.57
CA TRP A 122 -10.30 -2.18 11.02
C TRP A 122 -11.64 -1.92 10.32
N ASN A 123 -12.44 -1.01 10.88
CA ASN A 123 -13.73 -0.58 10.35
C ASN A 123 -13.98 0.93 10.57
N ASN A 124 -15.12 1.41 10.09
CA ASN A 124 -15.59 2.80 10.26
C ASN A 124 -14.56 3.87 9.84
N PRO A 125 -14.00 3.79 8.62
CA PRO A 125 -13.03 4.79 8.19
C PRO A 125 -13.71 6.16 8.06
N LYS A 126 -13.08 7.19 8.64
CA LYS A 126 -13.38 8.59 8.32
C LYS A 126 -12.24 9.12 7.48
N ILE A 127 -12.48 9.28 6.18
CA ILE A 127 -11.51 9.79 5.21
C ILE A 127 -11.39 11.31 5.42
N TYR A 128 -10.15 11.79 5.53
CA TYR A 128 -9.84 13.20 5.59
C TYR A 128 -9.48 13.72 4.20
N ASP A 129 -8.67 12.97 3.47
CA ASP A 129 -8.24 13.34 2.12
C ASP A 129 -7.81 12.13 1.28
N THR A 130 -7.69 12.38 -0.02
CA THR A 130 -7.07 11.47 -0.98
C THR A 130 -6.09 12.25 -1.84
N HIS A 131 -4.85 11.75 -1.99
CA HIS A 131 -3.81 12.47 -2.73
C HIS A 131 -3.16 11.60 -3.80
N ALA A 132 -3.00 12.16 -4.99
CA ALA A 132 -2.18 11.56 -6.04
C ALA A 132 -0.68 11.67 -5.71
N GLU A 133 -0.24 12.63 -4.90
CA GLU A 133 1.14 12.71 -4.43
C GLU A 133 1.12 13.27 -3.01
N ILE A 134 1.92 12.70 -2.10
CA ILE A 134 2.19 13.34 -0.82
C ILE A 134 3.47 14.14 -0.99
N THR A 135 3.35 15.46 -0.90
CA THR A 135 4.49 16.34 -0.66
C THR A 135 4.88 16.23 0.82
N PHE A 136 6.10 15.77 1.08
CA PHE A 136 6.76 15.97 2.37
C PHE A 136 7.61 17.23 2.31
#